data_AF-A0A918LPE6-F1
#
_entry.id   AF-A0A918LPE6-F1
#
_cell.length_a   1.000
_cell.length_b   1.000
_cell.length_c   1.000
_cell.angle_alpha   90.00
_cell.angle_beta   90.00
_cell.angle_gamma   90.00
#
_symmetry.space_group_name_H-M   'P 1'
#
loop_
_entity.id
_entity.type
_entity.pdbx_description
1 polymer ?
#
loop_
_entity_poly.entity_id
_entity_poly.type
_entity_poly.pdbx_seq_one_letter_code
_entity_poly.pdbx_strand_id
1 'polypeptide(L)'
;MSGGVPIDDEARDDAADVLRYLLEWQLAPQRWERVDAIVGSLAEALAQEDGDALREATAELELAGPVRVTRIGTNSLIPAPEPTRDRANHLVHTLGRPRQERPDDTPDRPGGDGDGTRTPAR
;
A
#
# COMPACT_ATOMS: atom_id res chain seq x y z
N MET A 1 -17.86 12.54 -17.03
CA MET A 1 -17.52 11.29 -16.33
C MET A 1 -16.09 10.99 -16.74
N SER A 2 -15.10 11.40 -15.93
CA SER A 2 -13.71 11.08 -16.22
C SER A 2 -13.55 9.59 -15.98
N GLY A 3 -13.40 8.82 -17.06
CA GLY A 3 -12.81 7.49 -16.92
C GLY A 3 -11.36 7.72 -16.56
N GLY A 4 -11.05 7.67 -15.26
CA GLY A 4 -9.69 7.83 -14.76
C GLY A 4 -8.77 6.81 -15.42
N VAL A 5 -7.53 7.22 -15.68
CA VAL A 5 -6.53 6.31 -16.23
C VAL A 5 -6.34 5.16 -15.24
N PRO A 6 -6.30 3.89 -15.68
CA PRO A 6 -6.05 2.77 -14.78
C PRO A 6 -4.68 2.95 -14.11
N ILE A 7 -4.55 2.42 -12.89
CA ILE A 7 -3.26 2.36 -12.20
C ILE A 7 -2.29 1.49 -13.03
N ASP A 8 -1.29 2.14 -13.64
CA ASP A 8 -0.16 1.50 -14.31
C ASP A 8 0.96 1.13 -13.33
N ASP A 9 1.91 0.32 -13.81
CA ASP A 9 3.00 -0.21 -12.96
C ASP A 9 3.95 0.90 -12.48
N GLU A 10 4.19 1.94 -13.30
CA GLU A 10 5.02 3.10 -12.92
C GLU A 10 4.39 3.83 -11.73
N ALA A 11 3.09 4.14 -11.79
CA ALA A 11 2.38 4.77 -10.68
C ALA A 11 2.36 3.90 -9.40
N ARG A 12 2.36 2.57 -9.53
CA ARG A 12 2.46 1.64 -8.37
C ARG A 12 3.84 1.67 -7.75
N ASP A 13 4.87 1.59 -8.59
CA ASP A 13 6.25 1.53 -8.15
C ASP A 13 6.67 2.85 -7.47
N ASP A 14 6.31 3.99 -8.06
CA ASP A 14 6.54 5.32 -7.48
C ASP A 14 5.87 5.45 -6.09
N ALA A 15 4.59 5.09 -6.00
CA ALA A 15 3.85 5.14 -4.74
C ALA A 15 4.50 4.23 -3.68
N ALA A 16 4.92 3.01 -4.06
CA ALA A 16 5.58 2.07 -3.16
C ALA A 16 6.95 2.59 -2.69
N ASP A 17 7.72 3.21 -3.57
CA ASP A 17 9.02 3.80 -3.24
C ASP A 17 8.90 4.95 -2.24
N VAL A 18 7.99 5.89 -2.48
CA VAL A 18 7.80 7.03 -1.56
C VAL A 18 7.32 6.55 -0.20
N LEU A 19 6.42 5.56 -0.14
CA LEU A 19 5.95 4.97 1.11
C LEU A 19 7.07 4.21 1.86
N ARG A 20 7.99 3.55 1.15
CA ARG A 20 9.19 2.96 1.78
C ARG A 20 10.06 4.04 2.41
N TYR A 21 10.33 5.13 1.70
CA TYR A 21 11.10 6.24 2.24
C TYR A 21 10.41 6.93 3.42
N LEU A 22 9.08 7.03 3.40
CA LEU A 22 8.29 7.62 4.49
C LEU A 22 8.56 6.95 5.84
N LEU A 23 8.79 5.64 5.87
CA LEU A 23 9.08 4.90 7.10
C LEU A 23 10.39 5.34 7.78
N GLU A 24 11.28 5.97 7.02
CA GLU A 24 12.57 6.51 7.50
C GLU A 24 12.49 8.01 7.83
N TRP A 25 11.37 8.66 7.53
CA TRP A 25 11.23 10.10 7.75
C TRP A 25 11.19 10.44 9.24
N GLN A 26 11.73 11.61 9.54
CA GLN A 26 11.63 12.24 10.84
C GLN A 26 11.07 13.65 10.62
N LEU A 27 9.85 13.88 11.09
CA LEU A 27 9.12 15.14 10.89
C LEU A 27 8.62 15.69 12.23
N ALA A 28 8.28 16.98 12.24
CA ALA A 28 7.56 17.57 13.36
C ALA A 28 6.16 16.94 13.48
N PRO A 29 5.59 16.76 14.69
CA PRO A 29 4.29 16.12 14.88
C PRO A 29 3.17 16.69 14.00
N GLN A 30 3.12 18.01 13.82
CA GLN A 30 2.08 18.67 13.01
C GLN A 30 2.20 18.36 11.51
N ARG A 31 3.40 18.01 11.02
CA ARG A 31 3.58 17.59 9.63
C ARG A 31 3.07 16.17 9.40
N TRP A 32 3.13 15.32 10.42
CA TRP A 32 2.60 13.96 10.32
C TRP A 32 1.09 13.93 10.11
N GLU A 33 0.32 14.92 10.60
CA GLU A 33 -1.11 15.04 10.31
C GLU A 33 -1.40 15.19 8.81
N ARG A 34 -0.62 16.03 8.11
CA ARG A 34 -0.73 16.18 6.66
C ARG A 34 -0.33 14.89 5.93
N VAL A 35 0.75 14.25 6.38
CA VAL A 35 1.20 12.98 5.80
C VAL A 35 0.15 11.89 5.97
N ASP A 36 -0.48 11.75 7.15
CA ASP A 36 -1.50 10.75 7.40
C ASP A 36 -2.72 10.91 6.47
N ALA A 37 -3.13 12.15 6.22
CA ALA A 37 -4.20 12.47 5.29
C ALA A 37 -3.86 12.04 3.86
N ILE A 38 -2.64 12.33 3.38
CA ILE A 38 -2.19 11.95 2.03
C ILE A 38 -2.09 10.41 1.91
N VAL A 39 -1.58 9.73 2.93
CA VAL A 39 -1.55 8.25 2.96
C VAL A 39 -2.98 7.67 2.95
N GLY A 40 -3.95 8.37 3.57
CA GLY A 40 -5.37 8.07 3.43
C GLY A 40 -5.86 8.18 1.98
N SER A 41 -5.54 9.27 1.29
CA SER A 41 -5.89 9.46 -0.13
C SER A 41 -5.27 8.41 -1.05
N LEU A 42 -4.02 7.97 -0.79
CA LEU A 42 -3.40 6.86 -1.51
C LEU A 42 -4.21 5.55 -1.36
N ALA A 43 -4.67 5.26 -0.14
CA ALA A 43 -5.49 4.07 0.11
C ALA A 43 -6.84 4.14 -0.60
N GLU A 44 -7.47 5.31 -0.63
CA GLU A 44 -8.73 5.53 -1.35
C GLU A 44 -8.56 5.38 -2.87
N ALA A 45 -7.51 6.00 -3.45
CA ALA A 45 -7.20 5.88 -4.87
C ALA A 45 -6.97 4.42 -5.28
N LEU A 46 -6.23 3.66 -4.46
CA LEU A 46 -5.99 2.25 -4.71
C LEU A 46 -7.28 1.41 -4.64
N ALA A 47 -8.16 1.70 -3.69
CA ALA A 47 -9.45 1.01 -3.54
C ALA A 47 -10.40 1.26 -4.71
N GLN A 48 -10.32 2.45 -5.33
CA GLN A 48 -11.13 2.83 -6.49
C GLN A 48 -10.48 2.50 -7.83
N GLU A 49 -9.28 1.92 -7.82
CA GLU A 49 -8.45 1.69 -9.01
C GLU A 49 -8.18 2.97 -9.84
N ASP A 50 -8.12 4.13 -9.18
CA ASP A 50 -7.95 5.45 -9.79
C ASP A 50 -6.46 5.81 -9.91
N GLY A 51 -5.89 5.66 -11.11
CA GLY A 51 -4.48 5.93 -11.39
C GLY A 51 -4.12 7.40 -11.34
N ASP A 52 -5.04 8.30 -11.69
CA ASP A 52 -4.79 9.73 -11.65
C ASP A 52 -4.73 10.22 -10.20
N ALA A 53 -5.68 9.78 -9.36
CA ALA A 53 -5.68 10.07 -7.93
C ALA A 53 -4.46 9.47 -7.22
N LEU A 54 -4.01 8.27 -7.62
CA LEU A 54 -2.82 7.64 -7.06
C LEU A 54 -1.55 8.48 -7.36
N ARG A 55 -1.39 8.94 -8.60
CA ARG A 55 -0.27 9.80 -9.01
C ARG A 55 -0.29 11.15 -8.28
N GLU A 56 -1.45 11.79 -8.20
CA GLU A 56 -1.61 13.07 -7.51
C GLU A 56 -1.24 12.96 -6.02
N ALA A 57 -1.77 11.94 -5.33
CA ALA A 57 -1.46 11.72 -3.92
C ALA A 57 0.02 11.34 -3.70
N THR A 58 0.63 10.61 -4.63
CA THR A 58 2.07 10.29 -4.59
C THR A 58 2.92 11.56 -4.70
N ALA A 59 2.62 12.44 -5.65
CA ALA A 59 3.33 13.72 -5.81
C ALA A 59 3.19 14.62 -4.56
N GLU A 60 1.98 14.71 -3.98
CA GLU A 60 1.77 15.43 -2.72
C GLU A 60 2.57 14.84 -1.56
N LEU A 61 2.70 13.52 -1.51
CA LEU A 61 3.48 12.84 -0.47
C LEU A 61 4.97 13.19 -0.58
N GLU A 62 5.53 13.15 -1.78
CA GLU A 62 6.92 13.54 -2.04
C GLU A 62 7.20 14.97 -1.58
N LEU A 63 6.30 15.91 -1.87
CA LEU A 63 6.40 17.31 -1.45
C LEU A 63 6.28 17.46 0.08
N ALA A 64 5.57 16.56 0.75
CA ALA A 64 5.45 16.55 2.20
C ALA A 64 6.68 15.97 2.92
N GLY A 65 7.63 15.37 2.20
CA GLY A 65 8.83 14.75 2.74
C GLY A 65 9.83 15.70 3.41
N PRO A 66 10.88 15.18 4.06
CA PRO A 66 11.93 15.97 4.67
C PRO A 66 12.65 16.84 3.63
N VAL A 67 12.45 18.15 3.66
CA VAL A 67 13.29 19.09 2.93
C VAL A 67 14.70 19.06 3.53
N ARG A 68 15.72 18.88 2.68
CA ARG A 68 17.16 18.94 3.05
C ARG A 68 17.63 20.36 3.44
N VAL A 69 16.80 21.12 4.14
CA VAL A 69 17.15 22.44 4.68
C VAL A 69 17.46 22.26 6.15
N THR A 70 18.71 22.50 6.53
CA THR A 70 19.18 22.54 7.92
C THR A 70 18.50 23.70 8.65
N ARG A 71 17.29 23.46 9.17
CA ARG A 71 16.57 24.48 9.95
C ARG A 71 17.18 24.52 11.35
N ILE A 72 17.81 25.64 11.70
CA ILE A 72 18.27 25.92 13.06
C ILE A 72 17.01 26.12 13.93
N GLY A 73 16.73 25.16 14.82
CA GLY A 73 15.62 25.25 15.76
C GLY A 73 15.13 23.87 16.23
N THR A 74 14.82 23.79 17.52
CA THR A 74 14.37 22.62 18.30
C THR A 74 12.94 22.15 17.94
N ASN A 75 12.64 21.91 16.66
CA ASN A 75 11.48 21.10 16.34
C ASN A 75 11.85 19.64 16.61
N SER A 76 11.32 19.08 17.71
CA SER A 76 11.48 17.68 18.05
C SER A 76 10.94 16.83 16.89
N LEU A 77 11.85 16.28 16.09
CA LEU A 77 11.49 15.40 15.00
C LEU A 77 11.17 14.04 15.60
N ILE A 78 10.04 13.48 15.19
CA ILE A 78 9.62 12.14 15.60
C ILE A 78 9.54 11.25 14.34
N PRO A 79 9.79 9.94 14.49
CA PRO A 79 9.49 8.99 13.42
C PRO A 79 7.98 8.95 13.12
N ALA A 80 7.59 8.22 12.09
CA ALA A 80 6.18 8.00 11.74
C ALA A 80 5.38 7.53 12.97
N PRO A 81 4.28 8.22 13.32
CA PRO A 81 3.32 7.72 14.31
C PRO A 81 2.81 6.34 13.92
N GLU A 82 2.52 5.50 14.92
CA GLU A 82 2.09 4.11 14.71
C GLU A 82 0.94 3.96 13.69
N PRO A 83 -0.15 4.76 13.74
CA PRO A 83 -1.24 4.62 12.77
C PRO A 83 -0.79 4.86 11.32
N THR A 84 0.02 5.90 11.10
CA THR A 84 0.55 6.25 9.78
C THR A 84 1.53 5.19 9.29
N ARG A 85 2.40 4.70 10.18
CA ARG A 85 3.38 3.65 9.88
C ARG A 85 2.69 2.35 9.47
N ASP A 86 1.66 1.93 10.20
CA ASP A 86 0.96 0.68 9.93
C ASP A 86 0.21 0.75 8.59
N ARG A 87 -0.43 1.90 8.30
CA ARG A 87 -1.07 2.16 7.00
C ARG A 87 -0.07 2.15 5.86
N ALA A 88 1.08 2.81 6.01
CA ALA A 88 2.13 2.83 5.01
C ALA A 88 2.68 1.42 4.73
N ASN A 89 2.96 0.63 5.76
CA ASN A 89 3.40 -0.77 5.61
C ASN A 89 2.39 -1.62 4.83
N HIS A 90 1.09 -1.49 5.15
CA HIS A 90 0.04 -2.20 4.45
C HIS A 90 -0.02 -1.82 2.96
N LEU A 91 0.11 -0.53 2.64
CA LEU A 91 0.11 -0.04 1.26
C LEU A 91 1.34 -0.53 0.49
N VAL A 92 2.55 -0.48 1.06
CA VAL A 92 3.76 -1.02 0.42
C VAL A 92 3.58 -2.49 0.05
N HIS A 93 3.01 -3.30 0.95
CA HIS A 93 2.75 -4.71 0.69
C HIS A 93 1.68 -4.93 -0.39
N THR A 94 0.65 -4.07 -0.42
CA THR A 94 -0.43 -4.16 -1.40
C THR A 94 0.04 -3.76 -2.80
N LEU A 95 0.83 -2.70 -2.91
CA LEU A 95 1.39 -2.19 -4.17
C LEU A 95 2.46 -3.13 -4.73
N GLY A 96 3.27 -3.75 -3.87
CA GLY A 96 4.32 -4.70 -4.27
C GLY A 96 3.81 -6.09 -4.68
N ARG A 97 2.51 -6.39 -4.53
CA ARG A 97 1.92 -7.60 -5.10
C ARG A 97 1.57 -7.35 -6.56
N PRO A 98 1.95 -8.25 -7.49
CA PRO A 98 1.40 -8.20 -8.84
C PRO A 98 -0.13 -8.20 -8.73
N ARG A 99 -0.81 -7.35 -9.51
CA ARG A 99 -2.28 -7.29 -9.57
C ARG A 99 -2.75 -8.72 -9.80
N GLN A 100 -3.22 -9.39 -8.74
CA GLN A 100 -3.65 -10.77 -8.86
C GLN A 100 -4.80 -10.73 -9.86
N GLU A 101 -4.56 -11.29 -11.06
CA GLU A 101 -5.63 -11.75 -11.92
C GLU A 101 -6.57 -12.52 -10.99
N ARG A 102 -7.86 -12.13 -11.02
CA ARG A 102 -8.90 -12.81 -10.25
C ARG A 102 -8.67 -14.31 -10.43
N PRO A 103 -8.75 -15.14 -9.38
CA PRO A 103 -8.67 -16.58 -9.57
C PRO A 103 -9.78 -16.95 -10.55
N ASP A 104 -9.41 -17.16 -11.80
CA ASP A 104 -10.24 -17.78 -12.80
C ASP A 104 -10.71 -19.10 -12.20
N ASP A 105 -12.00 -19.35 -12.39
CA ASP A 105 -12.70 -20.62 -12.20
C ASP A 105 -11.74 -21.79 -11.99
N THR A 106 -11.66 -22.31 -10.77
CA THR A 106 -11.31 -23.72 -10.65
C THR A 106 -12.59 -24.48 -10.95
N PRO A 107 -12.72 -25.14 -12.12
CA PRO A 107 -13.88 -25.95 -12.38
C PRO A 107 -13.86 -27.12 -11.41
N ASP A 108 -15.06 -27.46 -10.96
CA ASP A 108 -15.54 -28.78 -10.60
C ASP A 108 -14.48 -29.89 -10.61
N ARG A 109 -14.25 -30.50 -9.45
CA ARG A 109 -13.46 -31.73 -9.35
C ARG A 109 -14.44 -32.91 -9.25
N PRO A 110 -14.82 -33.56 -10.36
CA PRO A 110 -15.48 -34.85 -10.29
C PRO A 110 -14.45 -35.98 -10.47
N GLY A 111 -14.39 -36.85 -9.45
CA GLY A 111 -14.10 -38.28 -9.64
C GLY A 111 -12.65 -38.77 -9.50
N GLY A 112 -12.53 -39.98 -8.93
CA GLY A 112 -11.33 -40.81 -8.91
C GLY A 112 -10.95 -41.26 -7.49
N ASP A 113 -11.76 -42.09 -6.84
CA ASP A 113 -11.64 -43.57 -6.83
C ASP A 113 -10.35 -44.09 -6.18
N GLY A 114 -10.51 -44.96 -5.16
CA GLY A 114 -9.51 -45.98 -4.85
C GLY A 114 -9.22 -46.26 -3.38
N ASP A 115 -9.97 -47.22 -2.84
CA ASP A 115 -9.50 -48.34 -2.01
C ASP A 115 -8.76 -48.12 -0.67
N GLY A 116 -9.21 -48.89 0.33
CA GLY A 116 -8.65 -48.91 1.68
C GLY A 116 -9.44 -49.78 2.64
N THR A 117 -9.86 -50.98 2.22
CA THR A 117 -10.33 -52.03 3.12
C THR A 117 -9.27 -52.33 4.19
N ARG A 118 -9.58 -52.16 5.48
CA ARG A 118 -9.06 -52.96 6.61
C ARG A 118 -9.59 -52.51 7.97
N THR A 119 -10.50 -53.32 8.53
CA THR A 119 -10.64 -53.44 9.99
C THR A 119 -10.84 -54.91 10.34
N PRO A 120 -9.88 -55.58 10.98
CA PRO A 120 -10.15 -56.85 11.65
C PRO A 120 -10.64 -56.60 13.09
N ALA A 121 -11.41 -57.59 13.55
CA ALA A 121 -12.14 -57.64 14.80
C ALA A 121 -11.26 -57.69 16.07
N ARG A 122 -11.86 -57.31 17.19
CA ARG A 122 -11.73 -58.05 18.45
C ARG A 122 -12.94 -57.87 19.34
#